data_AF-A0A512JNF7-F1
#
_entry.id   AF-A0A512JNF7-F1
#
_cell.length_a   1.000
_cell.length_b   1.000
_cell.length_c   1.000
_cell.angle_alpha   90.00
_cell.angle_beta   90.00
_cell.angle_gamma   90.00
#
_symmetry.space_group_name_H-M   'P 1'
#
loop_
_entity.id
_entity.type
_entity.pdbx_description
1 polymer ?
#
loop_
_entity_poly.entity_id
_entity_poly.type
_entity_poly.pdbx_seq_one_letter_code
_entity_poly.pdbx_strand_id
1 'polypeptide(L)'
;MSDEVSPERAVMIRLRARLAVVERAAWFGFQHAMRTQPAETEAFIASERARCAEGFAGPNWAKDLTAAERALLGAEVDKGLAQLVADAKEEPGG
;
A
#
# COMPACT_ATOMS: atom_id res chain seq x y z
N MET A 1 -26.81 7.30 -27.70
CA MET A 1 -26.91 7.33 -26.23
C MET A 1 -25.66 8.01 -25.74
N SER A 2 -25.77 9.12 -25.00
CA SER A 2 -24.59 9.85 -24.55
C SER A 2 -23.89 9.04 -23.47
N ASP A 3 -22.74 8.43 -23.81
CA ASP A 3 -21.79 7.82 -22.85
C ASP A 3 -21.03 8.89 -22.05
N GLU A 4 -21.68 10.01 -21.75
CA GLU A 4 -21.05 11.08 -20.98
C GLU A 4 -20.96 10.68 -19.52
N VAL A 5 -19.72 10.51 -19.08
CA VAL A 5 -19.38 10.37 -17.66
C VAL A 5 -19.80 11.66 -16.95
N SER A 6 -20.68 11.56 -15.96
CA SER A 6 -21.09 12.73 -15.17
C SER A 6 -19.88 13.42 -14.52
N PRO A 7 -19.92 14.74 -14.26
CA PRO A 7 -18.84 15.45 -13.61
C PRO A 7 -18.37 14.81 -12.29
N GLU A 8 -19.30 14.35 -11.44
CA GLU A 8 -18.99 13.67 -10.18
C GLU A 8 -18.25 12.35 -10.44
N ARG A 9 -18.73 11.57 -11.41
CA ARG A 9 -18.11 10.28 -11.79
C ARG A 9 -16.73 10.50 -12.40
N ALA A 10 -16.52 11.58 -13.15
CA ALA A 10 -15.23 11.96 -13.71
C ALA A 10 -14.20 12.33 -12.63
N VAL A 11 -14.62 13.04 -11.57
CA VAL A 11 -13.75 13.33 -10.42
C VAL A 11 -13.30 12.03 -9.74
N MET A 12 -14.23 11.13 -9.47
CA MET A 12 -13.91 9.83 -8.86
C MET A 12 -12.98 8.98 -9.72
N ILE A 13 -13.18 8.97 -11.05
CA ILE A 13 -12.29 8.26 -11.99
C ILE A 13 -10.89 8.85 -11.96
N ARG A 14 -10.75 10.18 -11.97
CA ARG A 14 -9.43 10.84 -11.92
C ARG A 14 -8.71 10.55 -10.61
N LEU A 15 -9.42 10.52 -9.49
CA LEU A 15 -8.83 10.16 -8.19
C LEU A 15 -8.35 8.71 -8.18
N ARG A 16 -9.19 7.77 -8.67
CA ARG A 16 -8.80 6.35 -8.82
C ARG A 16 -7.60 6.16 -9.74
N ALA A 17 -7.58 6.88 -10.87
CA ALA A 17 -6.45 6.82 -11.80
C ALA A 17 -5.14 7.29 -11.14
N ARG A 18 -5.18 8.37 -10.34
CA ARG A 18 -4.01 8.85 -9.60
C ARG A 18 -3.53 7.83 -8.57
N LEU A 19 -4.44 7.21 -7.83
CA LEU A 19 -4.11 6.14 -6.88
C LEU A 19 -3.46 4.96 -7.60
N ALA A 20 -4.09 4.46 -8.67
CA ALA A 20 -3.57 3.35 -9.46
C ALA A 20 -2.17 3.61 -10.04
N VAL A 21 -1.89 4.85 -10.47
CA VAL A 21 -0.55 5.23 -10.96
C VAL A 21 0.49 5.15 -9.84
N VAL A 22 0.18 5.69 -8.66
CA VAL A 22 1.09 5.66 -7.50
C VAL A 22 1.32 4.22 -7.04
N GLU A 23 0.25 3.42 -6.93
CA GLU A 23 0.31 2.01 -6.59
C GLU A 23 1.20 1.24 -7.58
N ARG A 24 1.06 1.48 -8.89
CA ARG A 24 1.85 0.77 -9.89
C ARG A 24 3.32 1.22 -9.92
N ALA A 25 3.59 2.50 -9.72
CA ALA A 25 4.96 3.01 -9.60
C ALA A 25 5.66 2.42 -8.37
N ALA A 26 4.97 2.37 -7.23
CA ALA A 26 5.47 1.73 -6.01
C ALA A 26 5.72 0.23 -6.23
N TRP A 27 4.81 -0.47 -6.92
CA TRP A 27 4.98 -1.89 -7.27
C TRP A 27 6.25 -2.14 -8.08
N PHE A 28 6.48 -1.36 -9.14
CA PHE A 28 7.68 -1.53 -9.97
C PHE A 28 8.97 -1.30 -9.18
N GLY A 29 9.00 -0.28 -8.31
CA GLY A 29 10.12 -0.03 -7.43
C GLY A 29 10.35 -1.18 -6.44
N PHE A 30 9.26 -1.68 -5.83
CA PHE A 30 9.31 -2.80 -4.90
C PHE A 30 9.83 -4.07 -5.58
N GLN A 31 9.34 -4.42 -6.77
CA GLN A 31 9.83 -5.56 -7.52
C GLN A 31 11.29 -5.44 -7.93
N HIS A 32 11.74 -4.23 -8.27
CA HIS A 32 13.15 -4.01 -8.56
C HIS A 32 14.00 -4.23 -7.31
N ALA A 33 13.56 -3.73 -6.15
CA ALA A 33 14.22 -3.94 -4.87
C ALA A 33 14.25 -5.43 -4.48
N MET A 34 13.13 -6.15 -4.59
CA MET A 34 13.05 -7.59 -4.34
C MET A 34 13.97 -8.41 -5.26
N ARG A 35 14.21 -7.97 -6.50
CA ARG A 35 15.14 -8.65 -7.42
C ARG A 35 16.62 -8.35 -7.15
N THR A 36 16.93 -7.15 -6.69
CA THR A 36 18.31 -6.67 -6.55
C THR A 36 18.87 -6.85 -5.14
N GLN A 37 18.02 -6.73 -4.12
CA GLN A 37 18.34 -6.78 -2.70
C GLN A 37 17.19 -7.47 -1.93
N PRO A 38 16.90 -8.76 -2.19
CA PRO A 38 15.75 -9.45 -1.62
C PRO A 38 15.77 -9.49 -0.08
N ALA A 39 16.90 -9.84 0.52
CA ALA A 39 17.00 -10.01 1.97
C ALA A 39 16.81 -8.68 2.72
N GLU A 40 17.44 -7.61 2.23
CA GLU A 40 17.31 -6.27 2.78
C GLU A 40 15.89 -5.73 2.62
N THR A 41 15.28 -5.97 1.45
CA THR A 41 13.90 -5.55 1.17
C THR A 41 12.91 -6.29 2.09
N GLU A 42 13.06 -7.61 2.25
CA GLU A 42 12.23 -8.38 3.17
C GLU A 42 12.41 -7.96 4.63
N ALA A 43 13.65 -7.70 5.07
CA ALA A 43 13.93 -7.21 6.41
C ALA A 43 13.32 -5.83 6.65
N PHE A 44 13.38 -4.94 5.66
CA PHE A 44 12.74 -3.63 5.71
C PHE A 44 11.22 -3.74 5.81
N ILE A 45 10.57 -4.58 4.98
CA ILE A 45 9.11 -4.75 5.08
C ILE A 45 8.73 -5.38 6.43
N ALA A 46 9.50 -6.34 6.93
CA ALA A 46 9.26 -6.93 8.24
C ALA A 46 9.37 -5.90 9.39
N SER A 47 10.31 -4.96 9.31
CA SER A 47 10.43 -3.89 10.31
C SER A 47 9.26 -2.90 10.22
N GLU A 48 8.81 -2.53 9.02
CA GLU A 48 7.60 -1.69 8.86
C GLU A 48 6.33 -2.39 9.37
N ARG A 49 6.21 -3.70 9.16
CA ARG A 49 5.12 -4.51 9.73
C ARG A 49 5.15 -4.52 11.24
N ALA A 50 6.32 -4.67 11.86
CA ALA A 50 6.47 -4.57 13.31
C ALA A 50 6.03 -3.18 13.83
N ARG A 51 6.37 -2.10 13.12
CA ARG A 51 5.91 -0.73 13.44
C ARG A 51 4.40 -0.58 13.30
N CYS A 52 3.75 -1.29 12.37
CA CYS A 52 2.30 -1.33 12.26
C CYS A 52 1.66 -2.05 13.46
N ALA A 53 2.24 -3.17 13.89
CA ALA A 53 1.77 -3.94 15.05
C ALA A 53 1.96 -3.18 16.38
N GLU A 54 3.03 -2.38 16.49
CA GLU A 54 3.25 -1.43 17.59
C GLU A 54 2.31 -0.21 17.50
N GLY A 55 1.46 -0.16 16.47
CA GLY A 55 0.44 0.85 16.28
C GLY A 55 1.01 2.17 15.79
N PHE A 56 1.85 2.15 14.74
CA PHE A 56 2.40 3.34 14.07
C PHE A 56 2.64 4.47 15.08
N ALA A 57 3.60 4.23 15.98
CA ALA A 57 3.73 4.83 17.31
C ALA A 57 3.96 6.36 17.38
N GLY A 58 3.67 7.10 16.31
CA GLY A 58 3.72 8.56 16.28
C GLY A 58 2.33 9.18 16.48
N PRO A 59 2.19 10.21 17.35
CA PRO A 59 0.93 10.96 17.50
C PRO A 59 0.47 11.68 16.22
N ASN A 60 1.31 11.70 15.19
CA ASN A 60 1.04 12.34 13.90
C ASN A 60 0.44 11.39 12.86
N TRP A 61 0.47 10.07 13.09
CA TRP A 61 -0.08 9.11 12.13
C TRP A 61 -1.59 8.94 12.34
N ALA A 62 -2.37 9.12 11.27
CA ALA A 62 -3.83 8.98 11.29
C ALA A 62 -4.47 9.68 12.52
N LYS A 63 -4.05 10.92 12.78
CA LYS A 63 -4.42 11.70 13.98
C LYS A 63 -5.91 12.04 14.04
N ASP A 64 -6.56 12.01 12.89
CA ASP A 64 -7.99 12.19 12.69
C ASP A 64 -8.82 10.97 13.11
N LEU A 65 -8.19 9.80 13.26
CA LEU A 65 -8.83 8.57 13.68
C LEU A 65 -8.83 8.39 15.21
N THR A 66 -9.80 7.64 15.70
CA THR A 66 -9.81 7.10 17.07
C THR A 66 -8.73 6.03 17.24
N ALA A 67 -8.46 5.63 18.49
CA ALA A 67 -7.51 4.54 18.77
C ALA A 67 -7.96 3.20 18.14
N ALA A 68 -9.25 2.90 18.17
CA ALA A 68 -9.80 1.68 17.58
C ALA A 68 -9.67 1.67 16.05
N GLU A 69 -9.96 2.79 15.39
CA GLU A 69 -9.81 2.94 13.93
C GLU A 69 -8.34 2.86 13.51
N ARG A 70 -7.41 3.44 14.28
CA ARG A 70 -5.97 3.27 14.03
C ARG A 70 -5.51 1.83 14.17
N ALA A 71 -6.01 1.10 15.16
CA ALA A 71 -5.70 -0.32 15.33
C ALA A 71 -6.21 -1.15 14.14
N LEU A 72 -7.44 -0.90 13.69
CA LEU A 72 -8.01 -1.55 12.50
C LEU A 72 -7.19 -1.22 11.24
N LEU A 73 -6.88 0.07 11.03
CA LEU A 73 -6.06 0.51 9.90
C LEU A 73 -4.68 -0.16 9.92
N GLY A 74 -4.03 -0.23 11.09
CA GLY A 74 -2.75 -0.90 11.26
C GLY A 74 -2.80 -2.39 10.90
N ALA A 75 -3.86 -3.10 11.30
CA ALA A 75 -4.06 -4.51 10.97
C ALA A 75 -4.27 -4.75 9.46
N GLU A 76 -5.06 -3.89 8.79
CA GLU A 76 -5.25 -3.97 7.34
C GLU A 76 -3.95 -3.65 6.57
N VAL A 77 -3.16 -2.68 7.04
CA VAL A 77 -1.84 -2.38 6.47
C VAL A 77 -0.89 -3.57 6.66
N ASP A 78 -0.84 -4.18 7.84
CA ASP A 78 0.00 -5.37 8.07
C ASP A 78 -0.34 -6.52 7.13
N LYS A 79 -1.64 -6.81 6.99
CA LYS A 79 -2.14 -7.84 6.06
C LYS A 79 -1.76 -7.52 4.62
N GLY A 80 -1.90 -6.27 4.21
CA GLY A 80 -1.52 -5.81 2.87
C GLY A 80 -0.02 -5.96 2.61
N LEU A 81 0.83 -5.58 3.57
CA LEU A 81 2.28 -5.73 3.47
C LEU A 81 2.71 -7.20 3.41
N ALA A 82 2.06 -8.07 4.19
CA ALA A 82 2.31 -9.51 4.13
C ALA A 82 1.97 -10.09 2.76
N GLN A 83 0.81 -9.72 2.19
CA GLN A 83 0.39 -10.17 0.86
C GLN A 83 1.32 -9.64 -0.23
N LEU A 84 1.75 -8.38 -0.12
CA LEU A 84 2.64 -7.74 -1.10
C LEU A 84 3.96 -8.50 -1.27
N VAL A 85 4.54 -8.98 -0.16
CA VAL A 85 5.77 -9.79 -0.18
C VAL A 85 5.52 -11.15 -0.83
N ALA A 86 4.39 -11.79 -0.54
CA ALA A 86 4.01 -13.06 -1.17
C ALA A 86 3.86 -12.89 -2.69
N ASP A 87 3.10 -11.89 -3.13
CA ASP A 87 2.86 -11.59 -4.55
C ASP A 87 4.17 -11.34 -5.31
N ALA A 88 5.12 -10.62 -4.70
CA ALA A 88 6.40 -10.34 -5.34
C ALA A 88 7.34 -11.56 -5.44
N LYS A 89 7.12 -12.59 -4.60
CA LYS A 89 7.82 -13.88 -4.70
C LYS A 89 7.18 -14.80 -5.74
N GLU A 90 5.88 -14.66 -5.97
CA GLU A 90 5.11 -15.47 -6.92
C GLU A 90 5.17 -14.94 -8.36
N GLU A 91 5.37 -13.63 -8.58
CA GLU A 91 5.53 -13.08 -9.93
C GLU A 91 6.83 -13.62 -10.57
N PRO A 92 6.76 -14.43 -11.65
CA PRO A 92 7.95 -14.80 -12.39
C PRO A 92 8.48 -13.52 -13.03
N GLY A 93 9.75 -13.18 -12.75
CA GLY A 93 10.40 -12.03 -13.35
C GLY A 93 10.19 -12.05 -14.87
N GLY A 94 9.51 -11.02 -15.38
CA GLY A 94 9.38 -10.80 -16.81
C GLY A 94 10.73 -10.63 -17.50
#